data_AF-A0A356NUF5-F1
#
_entry.id   AF-A0A356NUF5-F1
#
_cell.length_a   1.000
_cell.length_b   1.000
_cell.length_c   1.000
_cell.angle_alpha   90.00
_cell.angle_beta   90.00
_cell.angle_gamma   90.00
#
_symmetry.space_group_name_H-M   'P 1'
#
loop_
_entity.id
_entity.type
_entity.pdbx_description
1 polymer ?
#
loop_
_entity_poly.entity_id
_entity_poly.type
_entity_poly.pdbx_seq_one_letter_code
_entity_poly.pdbx_strand_id
1 'polypeptide(L)'
;KASGMPQAGELAFLTPLADILPQGVLDSPAVTPPISSERQLDRKKLRAASALLDEAGWPVGDDGMRRNAAGDTLKLEFLNDSQSFDRVINPFVENLRKLGVDAVHTRVDNAQATERERNFDFDIVTGNFRTSLTSGAGLKQYFGSETADISIFNLAGYKSEAADRLIENVIAAEDRETLNDATRALDRVLRAEVFWVPQWFRNTHNIAYYDMYRYPDTLPPYALGVLDFWWLDQDAYARLKAEGAF
;
A
#
# COMPACT_ATOMS: atom_id res chain seq x y z
N LYS A 1 0.92 -13.10 -0.85
CA LYS A 1 -0.26 -12.33 -0.42
C LYS A 1 -1.31 -13.29 0.13
N ALA A 2 -2.00 -12.89 1.19
CA ALA A 2 -3.21 -13.55 1.66
C ALA A 2 -4.37 -13.31 0.68
N SER A 3 -5.27 -14.28 0.57
CA SER A 3 -6.48 -14.20 -0.25
C SER A 3 -7.51 -15.21 0.22
N GLY A 4 -8.79 -14.87 0.17
CA GLY A 4 -9.84 -15.78 0.63
C GLY A 4 -9.69 -16.14 2.12
N MET A 5 -10.28 -17.27 2.51
CA MET A 5 -10.22 -17.79 3.88
C MET A 5 -8.78 -18.15 4.28
N PRO A 6 -8.41 -18.04 5.57
CA PRO A 6 -7.09 -18.44 6.04
C PRO A 6 -6.86 -19.93 5.80
N GLN A 7 -5.71 -20.27 5.22
CA GLN A 7 -5.33 -21.65 4.96
C GLN A 7 -4.67 -22.29 6.20
N ALA A 8 -4.54 -23.62 6.21
CA ALA A 8 -3.96 -24.34 7.34
C ALA A 8 -2.55 -23.84 7.75
N GLY A 9 -1.71 -23.53 6.75
CA GLY A 9 -0.38 -22.95 6.99
C GLY A 9 -0.43 -21.56 7.63
N GLU A 10 -1.33 -20.67 7.17
CA GLU A 10 -1.56 -19.38 7.83
C GLU A 10 -2.07 -19.57 9.27
N LEU A 11 -3.05 -20.46 9.47
CA LEU A 11 -3.67 -20.71 10.77
C LEU A 11 -2.68 -21.22 11.81
N ALA A 12 -1.64 -21.97 11.41
CA ALA A 12 -0.59 -22.41 12.31
C ALA A 12 0.14 -21.23 13.00
N PHE A 13 0.26 -20.09 12.31
CA PHE A 13 0.86 -18.87 12.86
C PHE A 13 -0.18 -17.93 13.50
N LEU A 14 -1.42 -17.92 13.01
CA LEU A 14 -2.46 -17.01 13.50
C LEU A 14 -3.12 -17.51 14.79
N THR A 15 -3.41 -18.81 14.90
CA THR A 15 -4.15 -19.37 16.04
C THR A 15 -3.45 -19.11 17.39
N PRO A 16 -2.11 -19.22 17.52
CA PRO A 16 -1.42 -18.88 18.76
C PRO A 16 -1.54 -17.40 19.18
N LEU A 17 -1.99 -16.52 18.29
CA LEU A 17 -2.11 -15.08 18.51
C LEU A 17 -3.57 -14.63 18.66
N ALA A 18 -4.53 -15.57 18.72
CA ALA A 18 -5.97 -15.28 18.62
C ALA A 18 -6.47 -14.11 19.50
N ASP A 19 -5.94 -13.98 20.71
CA ASP A 19 -6.37 -12.96 21.68
C ASP A 19 -5.92 -11.53 21.33
N ILE A 20 -4.92 -11.39 20.45
CA ILE A 20 -4.34 -10.10 20.05
C ILE A 20 -4.53 -9.81 18.56
N LEU A 21 -5.30 -10.63 17.84
CA LEU A 21 -5.58 -10.42 16.42
C LEU A 21 -6.77 -9.47 16.21
N PRO A 22 -6.74 -8.64 15.16
CA PRO A 22 -7.92 -7.95 14.68
C PRO A 22 -9.07 -8.92 14.39
N GLN A 23 -10.30 -8.44 14.59
CA GLN A 23 -11.50 -9.21 14.28
C GLN A 23 -11.52 -9.64 12.81
N GLY A 24 -11.95 -10.87 12.53
CA GLY A 24 -12.07 -11.39 11.17
C GLY A 24 -10.82 -12.09 10.63
N VAL A 25 -9.65 -11.97 11.29
CA VAL A 25 -8.41 -12.57 10.79
C VAL A 25 -8.48 -14.10 10.74
N LEU A 26 -9.14 -14.74 11.69
CA LEU A 26 -9.21 -16.22 11.78
C LEU A 26 -10.36 -16.83 10.98
N ASP A 27 -11.42 -16.07 10.70
CA ASP A 27 -12.71 -16.62 10.26
C ASP A 27 -13.34 -15.85 9.09
N SER A 28 -12.64 -14.87 8.51
CA SER A 28 -13.12 -14.11 7.36
C SER A 28 -12.13 -14.15 6.18
N PRO A 29 -12.62 -13.90 4.95
CA PRO A 29 -11.74 -13.69 3.82
C PRO A 29 -10.75 -12.54 4.07
N ALA A 30 -9.53 -12.66 3.56
CA ALA A 30 -8.52 -11.60 3.67
C ALA A 30 -9.08 -10.27 3.14
N VAL A 31 -8.88 -9.19 3.90
CA VAL A 31 -9.40 -7.86 3.55
C VAL A 31 -8.81 -7.41 2.21
N THR A 32 -9.70 -6.98 1.32
CA THR A 32 -9.35 -6.43 0.00
C THR A 32 -10.00 -5.07 -0.18
N PRO A 33 -9.35 -4.13 -0.90
CA PRO A 33 -9.94 -2.83 -1.15
C PRO A 33 -11.30 -2.94 -1.85
N PRO A 34 -12.29 -2.12 -1.47
CA PRO A 34 -13.59 -2.15 -2.12
C PRO A 34 -13.46 -1.68 -3.57
N ILE A 35 -14.08 -2.43 -4.49
CA ILE A 35 -14.21 -2.02 -5.89
C ILE A 35 -15.37 -1.03 -5.99
N SER A 36 -15.09 0.16 -6.53
CA SER A 36 -16.08 1.21 -6.84
C SER A 36 -16.53 1.11 -8.29
N SER A 37 -17.68 1.71 -8.60
CA SER A 37 -18.13 1.91 -9.98
C SER A 37 -17.17 2.80 -10.79
N GLU A 38 -17.31 2.82 -12.11
CA GLU A 38 -16.56 3.72 -13.02
C GLU A 38 -16.90 5.22 -12.83
N ARG A 39 -17.93 5.54 -12.04
CA ARG A 39 -18.28 6.92 -11.72
C ARG A 39 -17.41 7.45 -10.58
N GLN A 40 -16.94 8.68 -10.73
CA GLN A 40 -16.14 9.39 -9.72
C GLN A 40 -16.75 9.35 -8.31
N LEU A 41 -18.08 9.44 -8.22
CA LEU A 41 -18.82 9.30 -6.97
C LEU A 41 -19.73 8.08 -7.00
N ASP A 42 -19.27 6.98 -6.40
CA ASP A 42 -20.09 5.80 -6.18
C ASP A 42 -21.01 6.01 -4.97
N ARG A 43 -22.29 6.30 -5.24
CA ARG A 43 -23.31 6.54 -4.19
C ARG A 43 -23.55 5.34 -3.28
N LYS A 44 -23.33 4.11 -3.76
CA LYS A 44 -23.50 2.90 -2.93
C LYS A 44 -22.38 2.82 -1.91
N LYS A 45 -21.13 3.06 -2.34
CA LYS A 45 -19.97 3.10 -1.45
C LYS A 45 -20.03 4.29 -0.50
N LEU A 46 -20.47 5.46 -0.96
CA LEU A 46 -20.65 6.64 -0.11
C LEU A 46 -21.64 6.37 1.03
N ARG A 47 -22.77 5.70 0.76
CA ARG A 47 -23.74 5.31 1.80
C ARG A 47 -23.17 4.31 2.79
N ALA A 48 -22.41 3.31 2.32
CA ALA A 48 -21.75 2.35 3.19
C ALA A 48 -20.71 3.03 4.10
N ALA A 49 -19.89 3.92 3.54
CA ALA A 49 -18.95 4.72 4.32
C ALA A 49 -19.67 5.65 5.32
N SER A 50 -20.83 6.21 4.95
CA SER A 50 -21.63 7.02 5.85
C SER A 50 -22.10 6.23 7.06
N ALA A 51 -22.64 5.03 6.86
CA ALA A 51 -23.11 4.17 7.94
C ALA A 51 -21.96 3.82 8.91
N LEU A 52 -20.77 3.50 8.38
CA LEU A 52 -19.60 3.22 9.21
C LEU A 52 -19.17 4.42 10.05
N LEU A 53 -19.22 5.63 9.48
CA LEU A 53 -18.92 6.85 10.24
C LEU A 53 -20.00 7.17 11.27
N ASP A 54 -21.27 6.89 10.97
CA ASP A 54 -22.38 7.05 11.93
C ASP A 54 -22.20 6.08 13.11
N GLU A 55 -21.86 4.81 12.83
CA GLU A 55 -21.53 3.78 13.83
C GLU A 55 -20.30 4.16 14.68
N ALA A 56 -19.32 4.83 14.06
CA ALA A 56 -18.13 5.35 14.74
C ALA A 56 -18.38 6.64 15.54
N GLY A 57 -19.63 7.13 15.62
CA GLY A 57 -19.99 8.31 16.41
C GLY A 57 -19.72 9.65 15.70
N TRP A 58 -19.69 9.66 14.37
CA TRP A 58 -19.53 10.85 13.54
C TRP A 58 -20.77 11.11 12.65
N PRO A 59 -21.96 11.34 13.24
CA PRO A 59 -23.15 11.65 12.47
C PRO A 59 -23.00 12.95 11.65
N VAL A 60 -23.79 13.06 10.59
CA VAL A 60 -23.90 14.29 9.79
C VAL A 60 -24.74 15.32 10.55
N GLY A 61 -24.18 16.51 10.79
CA GLY A 61 -24.87 17.64 11.39
C GLY A 61 -25.73 18.44 10.39
N ASP A 62 -26.44 19.44 10.90
CA ASP A 62 -27.39 20.26 10.11
C ASP A 62 -26.72 21.06 8.97
N ASP A 63 -25.43 21.34 9.10
CA ASP A 63 -24.60 22.00 8.09
C ASP A 63 -24.04 21.03 7.03
N GLY A 64 -24.39 19.75 7.12
CA GLY A 64 -23.88 18.69 6.24
C GLY A 64 -22.48 18.19 6.61
N MET A 65 -21.89 18.69 7.70
CA MET A 65 -20.56 18.28 8.17
C MET A 65 -20.68 17.27 9.29
N ARG A 66 -19.76 16.31 9.35
CA ARG A 66 -19.73 15.30 10.41
C ARG A 66 -19.19 15.88 11.70
N ARG A 67 -19.88 15.58 12.80
CA ARG A 67 -19.53 16.03 14.14
C ARG A 67 -19.57 14.91 15.15
N ASN A 68 -18.61 14.88 16.07
CA ASN A 68 -18.63 13.96 17.21
C ASN A 68 -19.62 14.46 18.29
N ALA A 69 -19.77 13.68 19.37
CA ALA A 69 -20.62 14.05 20.51
C ALA A 69 -20.17 15.34 21.25
N ALA A 70 -18.92 15.76 21.10
CA ALA A 70 -18.40 17.01 21.66
C ALA A 70 -18.66 18.24 20.76
N GLY A 71 -19.15 18.03 19.53
CA GLY A 71 -19.40 19.08 18.54
C GLY A 71 -18.23 19.38 17.61
N ASP A 72 -17.11 18.68 17.76
CA ASP A 72 -15.93 18.85 16.90
C ASP A 72 -16.24 18.35 15.50
N THR A 73 -15.75 19.07 14.49
CA THR A 73 -15.85 18.66 13.08
C THR A 73 -14.83 17.58 12.76
N LEU A 74 -15.23 16.54 12.02
CA LEU A 74 -14.28 15.56 11.48
C LEU A 74 -13.41 16.22 10.41
N LYS A 75 -12.16 16.49 10.75
CA LYS A 75 -11.16 17.13 9.89
C LYS A 75 -10.11 16.13 9.47
N LEU A 76 -9.56 16.34 8.27
CA LEU A 76 -8.50 15.48 7.74
C LEU A 76 -7.61 16.24 6.77
N GLU A 77 -6.31 16.23 6.99
CA GLU A 77 -5.30 16.79 6.10
C GLU A 77 -4.57 15.71 5.29
N PHE A 78 -4.52 15.89 3.97
CA PHE A 78 -3.58 15.18 3.09
C PHE A 78 -2.36 16.06 2.85
N LEU A 79 -1.24 15.71 3.45
CA LEU A 79 0.05 16.34 3.19
C LEU A 79 0.66 15.79 1.89
N ASN A 80 1.12 16.67 1.02
CA ASN A 80 1.67 16.31 -0.28
C ASN A 80 2.78 17.29 -0.69
N ASP A 81 3.85 16.78 -1.29
CA ASP A 81 4.94 17.58 -1.87
C ASP A 81 5.03 17.45 -3.40
N SER A 82 4.14 16.68 -4.02
CA SER A 82 4.19 16.31 -5.42
C SER A 82 2.97 16.77 -6.21
N GLN A 83 3.15 17.73 -7.11
CA GLN A 83 2.08 18.15 -8.04
C GLN A 83 1.51 16.98 -8.86
N SER A 84 2.34 15.96 -9.15
CA SER A 84 1.89 14.80 -9.93
C SER A 84 0.84 13.96 -9.20
N PHE A 85 0.75 14.09 -7.87
CA PHE A 85 -0.21 13.42 -6.99
C PHE A 85 -1.50 14.21 -6.76
N ASP A 86 -1.57 15.48 -7.16
CA ASP A 86 -2.80 16.29 -7.05
C ASP A 86 -3.99 15.60 -7.73
N ARG A 87 -3.76 14.99 -8.91
CA ARG A 87 -4.78 14.25 -9.68
C ARG A 87 -5.29 12.99 -8.98
N VAL A 88 -4.60 12.53 -7.93
CA VAL A 88 -4.92 11.33 -7.15
C VAL A 88 -5.62 11.76 -5.86
N ILE A 89 -5.04 12.74 -5.15
CA ILE A 89 -5.51 13.20 -3.85
C ILE A 89 -6.79 14.04 -3.97
N ASN A 90 -6.88 14.95 -4.96
CA ASN A 90 -8.05 15.83 -5.10
C ASN A 90 -9.38 15.05 -5.24
N PRO A 91 -9.49 14.02 -6.12
CA PRO A 91 -10.62 13.09 -6.13
C PRO A 91 -11.01 12.50 -4.77
N PHE A 92 -10.02 12.10 -3.98
CA PHE A 92 -10.23 11.52 -2.65
C PHE A 92 -10.84 12.56 -1.71
N VAL A 93 -10.23 13.75 -1.65
CA VAL A 93 -10.70 14.88 -0.83
C VAL A 93 -12.11 15.30 -1.23
N GLU A 94 -12.42 15.39 -2.53
CA GLU A 94 -13.78 15.69 -3.01
C GLU A 94 -14.82 14.67 -2.54
N ASN A 95 -14.47 13.38 -2.53
CA ASN A 95 -15.35 12.32 -2.07
C ASN A 95 -15.55 12.35 -0.54
N LEU A 96 -14.50 12.65 0.22
CA LEU A 96 -14.59 12.85 1.67
C LEU A 96 -15.45 14.07 2.04
N ARG A 97 -15.32 15.19 1.31
CA ARG A 97 -16.17 16.37 1.50
C ARG A 97 -17.64 16.06 1.24
N LYS A 98 -17.94 15.27 0.21
CA LYS A 98 -19.31 14.78 -0.04
C LYS A 98 -19.85 13.85 1.04
N LEU A 99 -18.95 13.24 1.82
CA LEU A 99 -19.29 12.44 2.99
C LEU A 99 -19.47 13.29 4.25
N GLY A 100 -19.24 14.59 4.19
CA GLY A 100 -19.31 15.53 5.32
C GLY A 100 -18.00 15.66 6.10
N VAL A 101 -16.88 15.15 5.59
CA VAL A 101 -15.55 15.32 6.21
C VAL A 101 -14.93 16.64 5.75
N ASP A 102 -14.41 17.43 6.68
CA ASP A 102 -13.63 18.63 6.39
C ASP A 102 -12.21 18.24 5.97
N ALA A 103 -12.12 17.66 4.77
CA ALA A 103 -10.88 17.18 4.19
C ALA A 103 -10.18 18.30 3.42
N VAL A 104 -8.86 18.43 3.58
CA VAL A 104 -8.02 19.40 2.87
C VAL A 104 -6.83 18.70 2.25
N HIS A 105 -6.39 19.22 1.10
CA HIS A 105 -5.15 18.81 0.46
C HIS A 105 -4.15 19.95 0.59
N THR A 106 -3.09 19.73 1.36
CA THR A 106 -2.06 20.71 1.66
C THR A 106 -0.81 20.38 0.86
N ARG A 107 -0.55 21.16 -0.19
CA ARG A 107 0.65 21.02 -1.02
C ARG A 107 1.74 21.97 -0.54
N VAL A 108 2.87 21.42 -0.12
CA VAL A 108 4.03 22.15 0.41
C VAL A 108 5.29 21.87 -0.40
N ASP A 109 6.38 22.57 -0.11
CA ASP A 109 7.69 22.19 -0.67
C ASP A 109 8.26 20.95 0.04
N ASN A 110 9.22 20.30 -0.61
CA ASN A 110 9.80 19.04 -0.14
C ASN A 110 10.53 19.17 1.23
N ALA A 111 11.09 20.34 1.55
CA ALA A 111 11.76 20.54 2.82
C ALA A 111 10.74 20.61 3.97
N GLN A 112 9.63 21.33 3.77
CA GLN A 112 8.53 21.36 4.72
C GLN A 112 7.87 19.98 4.88
N ALA A 113 7.62 19.26 3.78
CA ALA A 113 7.07 17.90 3.87
C ALA A 113 8.00 16.96 4.65
N THR A 114 9.30 16.98 4.37
CA THR A 114 10.29 16.15 5.07
C THR A 114 10.32 16.45 6.58
N GLU A 115 10.22 17.72 6.97
CA GLU A 115 10.20 18.12 8.38
C GLU A 115 8.93 17.62 9.07
N ARG A 116 7.76 17.85 8.48
CA ARG A 116 6.47 17.38 9.01
C ARG A 116 6.41 15.85 9.09
N GLU A 117 6.88 15.14 8.07
CA GLU A 117 6.93 13.68 8.05
C GLU A 117 7.84 13.11 9.16
N ARG A 118 9.00 13.72 9.41
CA ARG A 118 9.91 13.32 10.49
C ARG A 118 9.34 13.56 11.88
N ASN A 119 8.48 14.57 12.01
CA ASN A 119 7.82 14.93 13.25
C ASN A 119 6.44 14.26 13.41
N PHE A 120 6.04 13.39 12.47
CA PHE A 120 4.71 12.78 12.41
C PHE A 120 3.56 13.82 12.47
N ASP A 121 3.79 15.01 11.91
CA ASP A 121 2.82 16.10 11.82
C ASP A 121 2.03 16.03 10.51
N PHE A 122 1.14 15.05 10.41
CA PHE A 122 0.22 14.86 9.29
C PHE A 122 -0.91 13.92 9.70
N ASP A 123 -2.06 14.00 9.03
CA ASP A 123 -3.09 12.98 9.15
C ASP A 123 -2.92 11.89 8.08
N ILE A 124 -2.70 12.27 6.82
CA ILE A 124 -2.46 11.36 5.71
C ILE A 124 -1.32 11.85 4.81
N VAL A 125 -0.40 10.95 4.49
CA VAL A 125 0.68 11.14 3.51
C VAL A 125 0.68 10.01 2.47
N THR A 126 1.37 10.22 1.35
CA THR A 126 1.64 9.13 0.39
C THR A 126 2.96 8.45 0.74
N GLY A 127 2.88 7.25 1.30
CA GLY A 127 4.04 6.40 1.57
C GLY A 127 4.19 5.24 0.57
N ASN A 128 5.33 4.54 0.66
CA ASN A 128 5.51 3.26 -0.02
C ASN A 128 6.18 2.24 0.92
N PHE A 129 5.65 1.01 0.91
CA PHE A 129 6.26 -0.13 1.59
C PHE A 129 7.15 -0.87 0.59
N ARG A 130 8.45 -0.58 0.59
CA ARG A 130 9.40 -1.27 -0.32
C ARG A 130 9.84 -2.58 0.32
N THR A 131 9.11 -3.64 0.00
CA THR A 131 9.44 -5.00 0.42
C THR A 131 10.14 -5.78 -0.70
N SER A 132 10.78 -6.89 -0.34
CA SER A 132 11.47 -7.79 -1.27
C SER A 132 10.56 -8.96 -1.68
N LEU A 133 10.91 -9.64 -2.78
CA LEU A 133 10.28 -10.92 -3.18
C LEU A 133 10.47 -12.01 -2.14
N THR A 134 11.53 -11.91 -1.34
CA THR A 134 11.79 -12.78 -0.20
C THR A 134 11.71 -11.92 1.06
N SER A 135 10.65 -12.13 1.82
CA SER A 135 10.42 -11.47 3.11
C SER A 135 11.57 -11.77 4.08
N GLY A 136 11.84 -10.85 4.99
CA GLY A 136 12.89 -11.01 6.00
C GLY A 136 12.94 -9.81 6.94
N ALA A 137 14.09 -9.60 7.58
CA ALA A 137 14.27 -8.60 8.64
C ALA A 137 13.90 -7.16 8.23
N GLY A 138 13.97 -6.82 6.94
CA GLY A 138 13.54 -5.51 6.43
C GLY A 138 12.07 -5.17 6.70
N LEU A 139 11.22 -6.16 7.02
CA LEU A 139 9.83 -5.91 7.42
C LEU A 139 9.73 -5.09 8.72
N LYS A 140 10.68 -5.25 9.65
CA LYS A 140 10.70 -4.50 10.93
C LYS A 140 10.75 -2.99 10.71
N GLN A 141 11.45 -2.55 9.65
CA GLN A 141 11.60 -1.13 9.32
C GLN A 141 10.26 -0.44 9.03
N TYR A 142 9.28 -1.17 8.48
CA TYR A 142 7.98 -0.64 8.07
C TYR A 142 6.85 -1.02 9.02
N PHE A 143 6.92 -2.20 9.62
CA PHE A 143 5.79 -2.81 10.35
C PHE A 143 6.14 -3.23 11.78
N GLY A 144 7.40 -3.04 12.22
CA GLY A 144 7.82 -3.34 13.57
C GLY A 144 7.46 -2.21 14.52
N SER A 145 6.82 -2.52 15.64
CA SER A 145 6.39 -1.51 16.62
C SER A 145 7.53 -0.68 17.19
N GLU A 146 8.75 -1.24 17.26
CA GLU A 146 9.97 -0.55 17.71
C GLU A 146 10.32 0.69 16.86
N THR A 147 9.84 0.75 15.63
CA THR A 147 10.16 1.82 14.68
C THR A 147 9.09 2.91 14.60
N ALA A 148 7.92 2.66 15.17
CA ALA A 148 6.73 3.46 14.94
C ALA A 148 6.83 4.93 15.38
N ASP A 149 7.57 5.24 16.44
CA ASP A 149 7.70 6.62 16.94
C ASP A 149 8.97 7.33 16.47
N ILE A 150 9.83 6.67 15.68
CA ILE A 150 11.18 7.18 15.39
C ILE A 150 11.60 7.04 13.92
N SER A 151 10.97 6.16 13.16
CA SER A 151 11.40 5.82 11.80
C SER A 151 10.49 6.46 10.76
N ILE A 152 11.08 7.25 9.87
CA ILE A 152 10.42 7.76 8.67
C ILE A 152 9.97 6.67 7.69
N PHE A 153 10.37 5.41 7.89
CA PHE A 153 9.88 4.30 7.07
C PHE A 153 8.56 3.74 7.60
N ASN A 154 8.30 3.85 8.90
CA ASN A 154 7.01 3.51 9.51
C ASN A 154 6.16 4.78 9.63
N LEU A 155 5.84 5.40 8.48
CA LEU A 155 5.07 6.64 8.41
C LEU A 155 3.69 6.53 9.06
N ALA A 156 3.11 5.33 9.10
CA ALA A 156 1.81 5.11 9.73
C ALA A 156 1.86 5.12 11.26
N GLY A 157 3.06 5.13 11.86
CA GLY A 157 3.21 4.91 13.30
C GLY A 157 2.65 3.56 13.75
N TYR A 158 2.68 2.56 12.87
CA TYR A 158 2.00 1.29 13.09
C TYR A 158 2.68 0.47 14.20
N LYS A 159 1.88 0.04 15.17
CA LYS A 159 2.29 -0.80 16.30
C LYS A 159 1.28 -1.93 16.50
N SER A 160 1.76 -3.17 16.52
CA SER A 160 0.93 -4.34 16.76
C SER A 160 1.77 -5.50 17.26
N GLU A 161 1.47 -6.00 18.46
CA GLU A 161 2.16 -7.16 19.03
C GLU A 161 1.99 -8.40 18.11
N ALA A 162 0.84 -8.55 17.47
CA ALA A 162 0.59 -9.65 16.56
C ALA A 162 1.50 -9.56 15.33
N ALA A 163 1.63 -8.37 14.73
CA ALA A 163 2.52 -8.16 13.60
C ALA A 163 3.98 -8.40 13.98
N ASP A 164 4.43 -7.91 15.14
CA ASP A 164 5.80 -8.15 15.62
C ASP A 164 6.12 -9.64 15.74
N ARG A 165 5.24 -10.42 16.38
CA ARG A 165 5.41 -11.88 16.51
C ARG A 165 5.40 -12.60 15.16
N LEU A 166 4.56 -12.18 14.22
CA LEU A 166 4.53 -12.75 12.87
C LEU A 166 5.78 -12.39 12.06
N ILE A 167 6.33 -11.19 12.24
CA ILE A 167 7.61 -10.80 11.63
C ILE A 167 8.75 -11.70 12.14
N GLU A 168 8.79 -12.02 13.43
CA GLU A 168 9.77 -12.97 13.96
C GLU A 168 9.63 -14.36 13.33
N ASN A 169 8.40 -14.86 13.17
CA ASN A 169 8.15 -16.13 12.47
C ASN A 169 8.63 -16.10 11.01
N VAL A 170 8.42 -14.98 10.31
CA VAL A 170 8.92 -14.79 8.94
C VAL A 170 10.45 -14.84 8.89
N ILE A 171 11.13 -14.21 9.86
CA ILE A 171 12.59 -14.20 9.93
C ILE A 171 13.16 -15.57 10.30
N ALA A 172 12.45 -16.31 11.16
CA ALA A 172 12.86 -17.63 11.62
C ALA A 172 12.55 -18.78 10.64
N ALA A 173 11.81 -18.53 9.56
CA ALA A 173 11.45 -19.56 8.59
C ALA A 173 12.67 -20.15 7.89
N GLU A 174 12.84 -21.47 7.97
CA GLU A 174 14.00 -22.19 7.42
C GLU A 174 13.79 -22.69 5.98
N ASP A 175 12.55 -22.67 5.49
CA ASP A 175 12.19 -23.14 4.16
C ASP A 175 11.17 -22.22 3.46
N ARG A 176 10.98 -22.43 2.16
CA ARG A 176 10.13 -21.57 1.32
C ARG A 176 8.65 -21.69 1.64
N GLU A 177 8.17 -22.87 2.02
CA GLU A 177 6.76 -23.09 2.34
C GLU A 177 6.40 -22.36 3.63
N THR A 178 7.19 -22.59 4.69
CA THR A 178 7.07 -21.90 5.98
C THR A 178 7.15 -20.38 5.83
N LEU A 179 8.12 -19.88 5.04
CA LEU A 179 8.26 -18.44 4.78
C LEU A 179 7.01 -17.85 4.11
N ASN A 180 6.46 -18.56 3.12
CA ASN A 180 5.28 -18.10 2.39
C ASN A 180 4.05 -18.06 3.32
N ASP A 181 3.87 -19.06 4.17
CA ASP A 181 2.72 -19.14 5.07
C ASP A 181 2.80 -18.11 6.19
N ALA A 182 3.97 -17.93 6.82
CA ALA A 182 4.20 -16.85 7.78
C ALA A 182 4.00 -15.46 7.14
N THR A 183 4.49 -15.25 5.90
CA THR A 183 4.31 -13.99 5.17
C THR A 183 2.83 -13.73 4.83
N ARG A 184 2.07 -14.77 4.46
CA ARG A 184 0.62 -14.65 4.20
C ARG A 184 -0.13 -14.32 5.48
N ALA A 185 0.18 -14.99 6.59
CA ALA A 185 -0.40 -14.68 7.89
C ALA A 185 -0.15 -13.22 8.28
N LEU A 186 1.07 -12.72 8.13
CA LEU A 186 1.40 -11.31 8.36
C LEU A 186 0.61 -10.37 7.43
N ASP A 187 0.61 -10.62 6.11
CA ASP A 187 -0.12 -9.81 5.13
C ASP A 187 -1.63 -9.77 5.45
N ARG A 188 -2.20 -10.85 5.99
CA ARG A 188 -3.60 -10.88 6.44
C ARG A 188 -3.85 -9.96 7.63
N VAL A 189 -3.00 -10.01 8.65
CA VAL A 189 -3.10 -9.14 9.83
C VAL A 189 -2.96 -7.68 9.43
N LEU A 190 -1.90 -7.34 8.69
CA LEU A 190 -1.64 -5.98 8.24
C LEU A 190 -2.83 -5.38 7.47
N ARG A 191 -3.48 -6.17 6.60
CA ARG A 191 -4.67 -5.71 5.86
C ARG A 191 -5.91 -5.53 6.73
N ALA A 192 -6.06 -6.32 7.80
CA ALA A 192 -7.20 -6.23 8.71
C ALA A 192 -7.16 -4.98 9.61
N GLU A 193 -5.97 -4.38 9.77
CA GLU A 193 -5.73 -3.19 10.61
C GLU A 193 -6.08 -1.87 9.90
N VAL A 194 -6.21 -1.88 8.57
CA VAL A 194 -6.69 -0.75 7.74
C VAL A 194 -5.91 0.58 7.96
N PHE A 195 -4.64 0.52 8.36
CA PHE A 195 -3.79 1.71 8.55
C PHE A 195 -3.25 2.31 7.24
N TRP A 196 -3.53 1.70 6.09
CA TRP A 196 -3.19 2.25 4.78
C TRP A 196 -4.31 2.04 3.76
N VAL A 197 -4.37 2.93 2.77
CA VAL A 197 -5.24 2.76 1.59
C VAL A 197 -4.38 2.39 0.39
N PRO A 198 -4.44 1.14 -0.13
CA PRO A 198 -3.64 0.75 -1.29
C PRO A 198 -4.00 1.59 -2.51
N GLN A 199 -2.96 1.96 -3.26
CA GLN A 199 -3.10 2.69 -4.51
C GLN A 199 -2.98 1.73 -5.70
N TRP A 200 -2.00 1.95 -6.58
CA TRP A 200 -1.76 1.13 -7.77
C TRP A 200 -0.31 0.65 -7.82
N PHE A 201 -0.08 -0.31 -8.70
CA PHE A 201 1.25 -0.71 -9.11
C PHE A 201 1.24 -0.99 -10.60
N ARG A 202 2.43 -1.05 -11.19
CA ARG A 202 2.60 -1.42 -12.58
C ARG A 202 3.32 -2.77 -12.65
N ASN A 203 2.65 -3.78 -13.20
CA ASN A 203 3.17 -5.15 -13.30
C ASN A 203 3.89 -5.43 -14.64
N THR A 204 4.15 -4.40 -15.43
CA THR A 204 4.81 -4.50 -16.74
C THR A 204 5.86 -3.42 -16.90
N HIS A 205 6.87 -3.71 -17.71
CA HIS A 205 7.86 -2.73 -18.15
C HIS A 205 7.51 -2.25 -19.56
N ASN A 206 7.62 -0.94 -19.81
CA ASN A 206 7.67 -0.41 -21.18
C ASN A 206 9.13 -0.12 -21.49
N ILE A 207 9.65 -0.74 -22.54
CA ILE A 207 11.01 -0.51 -23.03
C ILE A 207 10.95 -0.14 -24.51
N ALA A 208 11.84 0.76 -24.92
CA ALA A 208 12.11 1.07 -26.32
C ALA A 208 13.61 0.89 -26.53
N TYR A 209 13.99 0.18 -27.58
CA TYR A 209 15.38 -0.11 -27.92
C TYR A 209 15.49 -0.22 -29.45
N TYR A 210 16.68 0.04 -29.99
CA TYR A 210 16.94 -0.12 -31.42
C TYR A 210 16.75 -1.58 -31.84
N ASP A 211 16.18 -1.81 -33.02
CA ASP A 211 16.03 -3.14 -33.62
C ASP A 211 17.37 -3.72 -34.13
N MET A 212 18.32 -3.80 -33.22
CA MET A 212 19.64 -4.43 -33.34
C MET A 212 19.96 -5.30 -32.12
N TYR A 213 19.13 -5.26 -31.08
CA TYR A 213 19.28 -6.13 -29.93
C TYR A 213 18.39 -7.37 -30.06
N ARG A 214 18.89 -8.49 -29.55
CA ARG A 214 18.18 -9.76 -29.45
C ARG A 214 18.29 -10.27 -28.02
N TYR A 215 17.37 -11.13 -27.63
CA TYR A 215 17.28 -11.74 -26.32
C TYR A 215 16.59 -13.11 -26.46
N PRO A 216 16.73 -14.03 -25.49
CA PRO A 216 16.06 -15.33 -25.56
C PRO A 216 14.54 -15.18 -25.39
N ASP A 217 13.76 -16.09 -25.99
CA ASP A 217 12.29 -16.11 -25.85
C ASP A 217 11.84 -16.16 -24.37
N THR A 218 12.62 -16.86 -23.53
CA THR A 218 12.40 -16.95 -22.09
C THR A 218 13.35 -16.02 -21.34
N LEU A 219 12.81 -14.94 -20.78
CA LEU A 219 13.52 -14.03 -19.89
C LEU A 219 13.36 -14.43 -18.41
N PRO A 220 14.22 -13.92 -17.50
CA PRO A 220 14.06 -14.13 -16.07
C PRO A 220 12.66 -13.67 -15.58
N PRO A 221 12.01 -14.41 -14.67
CA PRO A 221 10.63 -14.13 -14.26
C PRO A 221 10.44 -12.79 -13.53
N TYR A 222 11.52 -12.20 -13.00
CA TYR A 222 11.49 -10.98 -12.19
C TYR A 222 12.45 -9.88 -12.68
N ALA A 223 13.00 -10.00 -13.90
CA ALA A 223 13.93 -9.01 -14.44
C ALA A 223 13.85 -8.93 -15.97
N LEU A 224 14.23 -7.78 -16.53
CA LEU A 224 14.29 -7.59 -17.98
C LEU A 224 15.47 -8.29 -18.66
N GLY A 225 16.51 -8.64 -17.89
CA GLY A 225 17.71 -9.29 -18.39
C GLY A 225 18.57 -8.43 -19.33
N VAL A 226 18.30 -7.12 -19.44
CA VAL A 226 18.93 -6.22 -20.44
C VAL A 226 20.45 -6.27 -20.41
N LEU A 227 21.06 -6.38 -19.24
CA LEU A 227 22.52 -6.37 -19.10
C LEU A 227 23.15 -7.77 -19.17
N ASP A 228 22.36 -8.83 -19.01
CA ASP A 228 22.87 -10.20 -18.82
C ASP A 228 22.53 -11.13 -19.99
N PHE A 229 21.36 -10.96 -20.61
CA PHE A 229 20.79 -11.89 -21.59
C PHE A 229 20.59 -11.28 -22.98
N TRP A 230 20.71 -9.97 -23.11
CA TRP A 230 20.54 -9.30 -24.39
C TRP A 230 21.89 -9.20 -25.09
N TRP A 231 21.90 -9.32 -26.43
CA TRP A 231 23.10 -9.17 -27.23
C TRP A 231 22.85 -8.32 -28.46
N LEU A 232 23.93 -7.74 -28.99
CA LEU A 232 23.93 -7.02 -30.25
C LEU A 232 23.96 -8.03 -31.42
N ASP A 233 22.96 -7.95 -32.28
CA ASP A 233 22.93 -8.61 -33.58
C ASP A 233 23.62 -7.71 -34.60
N GLN A 234 24.77 -8.18 -35.09
CA GLN A 234 25.64 -7.39 -35.96
C GLN A 234 25.00 -7.07 -37.32
N ASP A 235 24.20 -7.98 -37.87
CA ASP A 235 23.56 -7.79 -39.16
C ASP A 235 22.43 -6.76 -39.05
N ALA A 236 21.64 -6.85 -37.98
CA ALA A 236 20.59 -5.89 -37.67
C ALA A 236 21.18 -4.49 -37.37
N TYR A 237 22.30 -4.43 -36.65
CA TYR A 237 23.07 -3.20 -36.44
C TYR A 237 23.54 -2.58 -37.75
N ALA A 238 24.19 -3.37 -38.61
CA ALA A 238 24.71 -2.89 -39.89
C ALA A 238 23.58 -2.37 -40.80
N ARG A 239 22.42 -3.04 -40.81
CA ARG A 239 21.21 -2.58 -41.51
C ARG A 239 20.74 -1.22 -40.99
N LEU A 240 20.54 -1.07 -39.68
CA LEU A 240 20.10 0.21 -39.09
C LEU A 240 21.08 1.34 -39.39
N LYS A 241 22.38 1.05 -39.36
CA LYS A 241 23.42 2.02 -39.73
C LYS A 241 23.35 2.43 -41.20
N ALA A 242 23.11 1.49 -42.11
CA ALA A 242 22.96 1.78 -43.54
C ALA A 242 21.68 2.60 -43.84
N GLU A 243 20.63 2.39 -43.04
CA GLU A 243 19.36 3.13 -43.11
C GLU A 243 19.45 4.53 -42.44
N GLY A 244 20.57 4.88 -41.81
CA GLY A 244 20.78 6.18 -41.17
C GLY A 244 20.02 6.36 -39.86
N ALA A 245 19.73 5.26 -39.15
CA ALA A 245 19.04 5.30 -37.87
C ALA A 245 19.83 6.02 -36.77
N PHE A 246 21.17 6.10 -36.92
CA PHE A 246 22.11 6.79 -36.04
C PHE A 246 23.40 7.16 -36.79
#